data_AF-R7FH89-F1
#
_entry.id   AF-R7FH89-F1
#
_cell.length_a   1.000
_cell.length_b   1.000
_cell.length_c   1.000
_cell.angle_alpha   90.00
_cell.angle_beta   90.00
_cell.angle_gamma   90.00
#
_symmetry.space_group_name_H-M   'P 1'
#
loop_
_entity.id
_entity.type
_entity.pdbx_description
1 polymer ?
#
loop_
_entity_poly.entity_id
_entity_poly.type
_entity_poly.pdbx_seq_one_letter_code
_entity_poly.pdbx_strand_id
1 'polypeptide(L)'
;MQFIKYCMLFFVFLIATLIGKNISQKYKFRLDELEELKNALNIFKSKIKFTYEPIPEIFVGISNNSNKNISNLFNMAVDKMKTESAGVAWERAVDEFQSNLNEEDRQALKTLSKLLRSNRYTGTN
;
A
#
# COMPACT_ATOMS: atom_id res chain seq x y z
N MET A 1 -21.87 -23.78 -43.16
CA MET A 1 -20.73 -24.42 -42.45
C MET A 1 -19.55 -23.47 -42.19
N GLN A 2 -19.07 -22.66 -43.15
CA GLN A 2 -17.97 -21.71 -42.89
C GLN A 2 -18.35 -20.53 -41.98
N PHE A 3 -19.56 -19.98 -42.11
CA PHE A 3 -20.03 -18.86 -41.27
C PHE A 3 -19.98 -19.17 -39.76
N ILE A 4 -20.41 -20.38 -39.37
CA ILE A 4 -20.39 -20.84 -37.98
C ILE A 4 -18.95 -20.92 -37.45
N LYS A 5 -17.99 -21.37 -38.26
CA LYS A 5 -16.57 -21.43 -37.89
C LYS A 5 -16.00 -20.04 -37.60
N TYR A 6 -16.32 -19.04 -38.42
CA TYR A 6 -15.87 -17.66 -38.19
C TYR A 6 -16.53 -17.04 -36.96
N CYS A 7 -17.82 -17.32 -36.70
CA CYS A 7 -18.48 -16.89 -35.48
C CYS A 7 -17.81 -17.47 -34.22
N MET A 8 -17.48 -18.77 -34.22
CA MET A 8 -16.76 -19.41 -33.11
C MET A 8 -15.38 -18.78 -32.89
N LEU A 9 -14.63 -18.51 -33.96
CA LEU A 9 -13.32 -17.87 -33.87
C LEU A 9 -13.42 -16.46 -33.26
N PHE A 10 -14.46 -15.70 -33.64
CA PHE A 10 -14.73 -14.38 -33.08
C PHE A 10 -15.05 -14.45 -31.59
N PHE A 11 -15.83 -15.43 -31.13
CA PHE A 11 -16.08 -15.63 -29.70
C PHE A 11 -14.81 -15.97 -28.92
N VAL A 12 -13.93 -16.82 -29.46
CA VAL A 12 -12.63 -17.12 -28.84
C VAL A 12 -11.79 -15.85 -28.71
N PHE A 13 -11.77 -15.01 -29.76
CA PHE A 13 -11.06 -13.73 -29.72
C PHE A 13 -11.62 -12.78 -28.65
N LEU A 14 -12.95 -12.67 -28.52
CA LEU A 14 -13.58 -11.84 -27.50
C LEU A 14 -13.22 -12.32 -26.09
N ILE A 15 -13.32 -13.63 -25.83
CA ILE A 15 -13.00 -14.21 -24.52
C ILE A 15 -11.52 -14.00 -24.19
N ALA A 16 -10.61 -14.24 -25.13
CA ALA A 16 -9.18 -13.99 -24.94
C ALA A 16 -8.89 -12.51 -24.60
N THR A 17 -9.55 -11.58 -25.30
CA THR A 17 -9.40 -10.13 -25.07
C THR A 17 -9.90 -9.73 -23.68
N LEU A 18 -11.05 -10.26 -23.25
CA LEU A 18 -11.61 -9.99 -21.92
C LEU A 18 -10.70 -10.51 -20.80
N ILE A 19 -10.16 -11.72 -20.94
CA ILE A 19 -9.21 -12.30 -19.99
C ILE A 19 -7.93 -11.45 -19.92
N GLY A 20 -7.37 -11.09 -21.08
CA GLY A 20 -6.17 -10.25 -21.15
C GLY A 20 -6.38 -8.89 -20.49
N LYS A 21 -7.54 -8.27 -20.70
CA LYS A 21 -7.90 -6.98 -20.07
C LYS A 21 -7.98 -7.11 -18.54
N ASN A 22 -8.57 -8.18 -18.02
CA ASN A 22 -8.66 -8.41 -16.57
C ASN A 22 -7.28 -8.61 -15.93
N ILE A 23 -6.40 -9.38 -16.59
CA ILE A 23 -5.03 -9.60 -16.13
C ILE A 23 -4.27 -8.25 -16.09
N SER A 24 -4.37 -7.46 -17.14
CA SER A 24 -3.71 -6.14 -17.22
C SER A 24 -4.17 -5.18 -16.13
N GLN A 25 -5.47 -5.14 -15.83
CA GLN A 25 -6.01 -4.28 -14.76
C GLN A 25 -5.41 -4.58 -13.40
N LYS A 26 -5.18 -5.86 -13.05
CA LYS A 26 -4.54 -6.23 -11.79
C LYS A 26 -3.15 -5.61 -11.63
N TYR A 27 -2.35 -5.64 -12.69
CA TYR A 27 -1.01 -5.02 -12.68
C TYR A 27 -1.08 -3.51 -12.57
N LYS A 28 -2.05 -2.88 -13.25
CA LYS A 28 -2.27 -1.44 -13.16
C LYS A 28 -2.60 -1.02 -11.72
N PHE A 29 -3.56 -1.69 -11.08
CA PHE A 29 -3.94 -1.35 -9.70
C PHE A 29 -2.81 -1.55 -8.70
N ARG A 30 -2.01 -2.62 -8.85
CA ARG A 30 -0.80 -2.81 -8.03
C ARG A 30 0.22 -1.69 -8.23
N LEU A 31 0.46 -1.28 -9.47
CA LEU A 31 1.40 -0.20 -9.79
C LEU A 31 0.93 1.13 -9.18
N ASP A 32 -0.35 1.47 -9.38
CA ASP A 32 -0.95 2.70 -8.84
C ASP A 32 -0.83 2.75 -7.30
N GLU A 33 -1.08 1.64 -6.61
CA GLU A 33 -0.91 1.57 -5.14
C GLU A 33 0.55 1.71 -4.69
N LEU A 34 1.50 1.09 -5.42
CA LEU A 34 2.92 1.19 -5.11
C LEU A 34 3.47 2.61 -5.33
N GLU A 35 3.02 3.30 -6.37
CA GLU A 35 3.40 4.69 -6.62
C GLU A 35 2.91 5.61 -5.50
N GLU A 36 1.66 5.43 -5.08
CA GLU A 36 1.07 6.18 -3.98
C GLU A 36 1.76 5.90 -2.64
N LEU A 37 2.08 4.63 -2.34
CA LEU A 37 2.88 4.26 -1.16
C LEU A 37 4.26 4.89 -1.19
N LYS A 38 4.94 4.88 -2.34
CA LYS A 38 6.25 5.51 -2.49
C LYS A 38 6.17 7.01 -2.22
N ASN A 39 5.15 7.69 -2.70
CA ASN A 39 4.92 9.11 -2.45
C ASN A 39 4.67 9.37 -0.95
N ALA A 40 3.80 8.59 -0.32
CA ALA A 40 3.53 8.67 1.11
C ALA A 40 4.80 8.44 1.97
N LEU A 41 5.62 7.44 1.62
CA LEU A 41 6.88 7.15 2.31
C LEU A 41 7.94 8.23 2.08
N ASN A 42 7.95 8.90 0.93
CA ASN A 42 8.81 10.05 0.69
C ASN A 42 8.43 11.24 1.57
N ILE A 43 7.13 11.50 1.73
CA ILE A 43 6.63 12.52 2.67
C ILE A 43 7.04 12.16 4.10
N PHE A 44 6.87 10.89 4.50
CA PHE A 44 7.29 10.38 5.80
C PHE A 44 8.78 10.63 6.06
N LYS A 45 9.63 10.24 5.10
CA LYS A 45 11.09 10.42 5.17
C LYS A 45 11.47 11.90 5.34
N SER A 46 10.79 12.78 4.61
CA SER A 46 11.02 14.23 4.71
C SER A 46 10.63 14.75 6.10
N LYS A 47 9.42 14.42 6.58
CA LYS A 47 8.94 14.85 7.90
C LYS A 47 9.82 14.34 9.04
N ILE A 48 10.18 13.06 9.05
CA ILE A 48 11.13 12.53 10.05
C ILE A 48 12.46 13.29 10.05
N LYS A 49 12.96 13.68 8.88
CA LYS A 49 14.26 14.35 8.77
C LYS A 49 14.21 15.81 9.25
N PHE A 50 13.07 16.49 9.11
CA PHE A 50 13.01 17.94 9.21
C PHE A 50 12.04 18.50 10.26
N THR A 51 11.01 17.77 10.67
CA THR A 51 9.90 18.38 11.43
C THR A 51 9.82 18.00 12.90
N TYR A 52 10.66 17.07 13.38
CA TYR A 52 10.64 16.56 14.78
C TYR A 52 9.24 16.15 15.30
N GLU A 53 8.26 15.99 14.40
CA GLU A 53 6.89 15.60 14.71
C GLU A 53 6.88 14.14 15.21
N PRO A 54 6.04 13.81 16.21
CA PRO A 54 5.80 12.43 16.58
C PRO A 54 5.35 11.57 15.39
N ILE A 55 5.83 10.32 15.32
CA ILE A 55 5.48 9.38 14.24
C ILE A 55 3.96 9.27 14.00
N PRO A 56 3.11 9.14 15.04
CA PRO A 56 1.66 9.07 14.85
C PRO A 56 1.10 10.32 14.14
N GLU A 57 1.59 11.50 14.48
CA GLU A 57 1.14 12.77 13.87
C GLU A 57 1.55 12.86 12.40
N ILE A 58 2.79 12.45 12.09
CA ILE A 58 3.25 12.35 10.70
C ILE A 58 2.36 11.39 9.91
N PHE A 59 2.02 10.24 10.48
CA PHE A 59 1.17 9.23 9.82
C PHE A 59 -0.26 9.74 9.59
N VAL A 60 -0.85 10.45 10.56
CA VAL A 60 -2.15 11.12 10.37
C VAL A 60 -2.06 12.15 9.25
N GLY A 61 -1.00 12.97 9.23
CA GLY A 61 -0.76 13.96 8.17
C GLY A 61 -0.65 13.31 6.78
N ILE A 62 0.05 12.19 6.66
CA ILE A 62 0.12 11.40 5.41
C ILE A 62 -1.26 10.87 5.04
N SER A 63 -2.01 10.33 6.00
CA SER A 63 -3.35 9.77 5.74
C SER A 63 -4.32 10.80 5.17
N ASN A 64 -4.22 12.05 5.61
CA ASN A 64 -5.07 13.16 5.14
C ASN A 64 -4.71 13.62 3.72
N ASN A 65 -3.49 13.33 3.25
CA ASN A 65 -2.97 13.76 1.94
C ASN A 65 -2.80 12.60 0.95
N SER A 66 -3.25 11.39 1.30
CA SER A 66 -3.14 10.19 0.46
C SER A 66 -4.50 9.75 -0.06
N ASN A 67 -4.51 8.90 -1.07
CA ASN A 67 -5.74 8.26 -1.53
C ASN A 67 -6.41 7.40 -0.43
N LYS A 68 -7.67 7.00 -0.64
CA LYS A 68 -8.46 6.26 0.36
C LYS A 68 -7.77 4.98 0.86
N ASN A 69 -7.10 4.22 -0.01
CA ASN A 69 -6.51 2.94 0.38
C ASN A 69 -5.25 3.14 1.23
N ILE A 70 -4.35 4.03 0.80
CA ILE A 70 -3.13 4.33 1.52
C ILE A 70 -3.44 5.08 2.82
N SER A 71 -4.42 5.98 2.80
CA SER A 71 -4.95 6.63 4.00
C SER A 71 -5.40 5.61 5.05
N ASN A 72 -6.11 4.55 4.63
CA ASN A 72 -6.55 3.49 5.52
C ASN A 72 -5.36 2.74 6.17
N LEU A 73 -4.29 2.45 5.42
CA LEU A 73 -3.09 1.82 5.97
C LEU A 73 -2.45 2.66 7.09
N PHE A 74 -2.23 3.95 6.84
CA PHE A 74 -1.60 4.83 7.84
C PHE A 74 -2.49 5.06 9.06
N ASN A 75 -3.81 5.21 8.86
CA ASN A 75 -4.76 5.33 9.97
C ASN A 75 -4.82 4.05 10.81
N MET A 76 -4.80 2.87 10.18
CA MET A 76 -4.75 1.59 10.88
C MET A 76 -3.48 1.45 11.72
N ALA A 77 -2.33 1.87 11.18
CA ALA A 77 -1.08 1.86 11.92
C ALA A 77 -1.15 2.79 13.15
N VAL A 78 -1.69 4.01 12.99
CA VAL A 78 -1.88 4.96 14.10
C VAL A 78 -2.80 4.40 15.19
N ASP A 79 -3.89 3.75 14.79
CA ASP A 79 -4.82 3.16 15.75
C ASP A 79 -4.16 2.04 16.57
N LYS A 80 -3.42 1.14 15.91
CA LYS A 80 -2.66 0.07 16.58
C LYS A 80 -1.53 0.60 17.47
N MET A 81 -0.94 1.76 17.15
CA MET A 81 0.09 2.41 17.98
C MET A 81 -0.43 2.83 19.36
N LYS A 82 -1.76 2.91 19.57
CA LYS A 82 -2.34 3.22 20.89
C LYS A 82 -2.08 2.10 21.90
N THR A 83 -1.94 0.86 21.44
CA THR A 83 -1.79 -0.33 22.29
C THR A 83 -0.45 -1.05 22.07
N GLU A 84 0.26 -0.76 20.99
CA GLU A 84 1.45 -1.50 20.56
C GLU A 84 2.61 -0.57 20.19
N SER A 85 3.82 -1.11 20.18
CA SER A 85 4.97 -0.36 19.67
C SER A 85 4.82 -0.03 18.18
N ALA A 86 5.34 1.13 17.73
CA ALA A 86 5.22 1.62 16.36
C ALA A 86 5.62 0.60 15.28
N GLY A 87 6.70 -0.15 15.50
CA GLY A 87 7.12 -1.20 14.56
C GLY A 87 6.10 -2.34 14.42
N VAL A 88 5.54 -2.82 15.54
CA VAL A 88 4.56 -3.93 15.54
C VAL A 88 3.23 -3.45 14.97
N ALA A 89 2.79 -2.26 15.36
CA ALA A 89 1.58 -1.63 14.85
C ALA A 89 1.63 -1.47 13.31
N TRP A 90 2.78 -1.05 12.77
CA TRP A 90 3.00 -0.97 11.32
C TRP A 90 2.97 -2.33 10.64
N GLU A 91 3.68 -3.33 11.17
CA GLU A 91 3.67 -4.69 10.62
C GLU A 91 2.25 -5.24 10.51
N ARG A 92 1.46 -5.14 11.58
CA ARG A 92 0.07 -5.59 11.59
C ARG A 92 -0.82 -4.79 10.64
N ALA A 93 -0.62 -3.49 10.53
CA ALA A 93 -1.36 -2.68 9.57
C ALA A 93 -1.07 -3.12 8.13
N VAL A 94 0.19 -3.42 7.80
CA VAL A 94 0.59 -3.95 6.49
C VAL A 94 0.03 -5.36 6.23
N ASP A 95 -0.18 -6.16 7.27
CA ASP A 95 -0.80 -7.49 7.13
C ASP A 95 -2.31 -7.43 6.93
N GLU A 96 -2.99 -6.53 7.64
CA GLU A 96 -4.46 -6.50 7.69
C GLU A 96 -5.08 -5.61 6.61
N PHE A 97 -4.36 -4.64 6.05
CA PHE A 97 -4.95 -3.75 5.04
C PHE A 97 -5.20 -4.46 3.70
N GLN A 98 -6.35 -4.15 3.11
CA GLN A 98 -6.74 -4.66 1.80
C GLN A 98 -5.98 -3.92 0.69
N SER A 99 -5.25 -4.65 -0.15
CA SER A 99 -4.49 -4.06 -1.25
C SER A 99 -4.24 -5.06 -2.37
N ASN A 100 -3.83 -4.54 -3.53
CA ASN A 100 -3.42 -5.29 -4.71
C ASN A 100 -1.95 -5.74 -4.66
N LEU A 101 -1.27 -5.47 -3.55
CA LEU A 101 0.13 -5.82 -3.31
C LEU A 101 0.32 -7.33 -3.16
N ASN A 102 1.45 -7.82 -3.67
CA ASN A 102 1.86 -9.20 -3.43
C ASN A 102 2.62 -9.35 -2.09
N GLU A 103 3.01 -10.58 -1.76
CA GLU A 103 3.71 -10.84 -0.50
C GLU A 103 5.08 -10.14 -0.44
N GLU A 104 5.82 -10.10 -1.56
CA GLU A 104 7.13 -9.44 -1.61
C GLU A 104 7.03 -7.93 -1.33
N ASP A 105 6.01 -7.26 -1.90
CA ASP A 105 5.72 -5.86 -1.64
C ASP A 105 5.41 -5.63 -0.16
N ARG A 106 4.59 -6.50 0.44
CA ARG A 106 4.25 -6.43 1.88
C ARG A 106 5.49 -6.62 2.74
N GLN A 107 6.35 -7.58 2.42
CA GLN A 107 7.60 -7.80 3.13
C GLN A 107 8.55 -6.61 3.00
N ALA A 108 8.62 -5.99 1.82
CA ALA A 108 9.38 -4.76 1.62
C ALA A 108 8.85 -3.61 2.49
N LEU A 109 7.53 -3.41 2.56
CA LEU A 109 6.91 -2.40 3.43
C LEU A 109 7.17 -2.68 4.92
N LYS A 110 7.12 -3.94 5.35
CA LYS A 110 7.40 -4.33 6.73
C LYS A 110 8.83 -3.98 7.17
N THR A 111 9.79 -3.84 6.26
CA THR A 111 11.15 -3.42 6.63
C THR A 111 11.19 -2.06 7.32
N LEU A 112 10.20 -1.18 7.09
CA LEU A 112 10.04 0.08 7.79
C LEU A 112 9.87 -0.11 9.31
N SER A 113 9.30 -1.23 9.76
CA SER A 113 9.11 -1.53 11.18
C SER A 113 10.41 -1.48 11.98
N LYS A 114 11.53 -1.84 11.36
CA LYS A 114 12.86 -1.82 11.95
C LYS A 114 13.30 -0.39 12.26
N LEU A 115 13.01 0.55 11.37
CA LEU A 115 13.29 1.98 11.53
C LEU A 115 12.37 2.62 12.59
N LEU A 116 11.11 2.19 12.65
CA LEU A 116 10.18 2.64 13.69
C LEU A 116 10.58 2.10 15.08
N ARG A 117 11.20 0.92 15.13
CA ARG A 117 11.72 0.31 16.37
C ARG A 117 12.96 1.04 16.90
N SER A 118 13.83 1.54 16.01
CA SER A 118 15.05 2.28 16.39
C SER A 118 14.76 3.70 16.85
N ASN A 119 13.69 4.32 16.36
CA ASN A 119 13.28 5.68 16.75
C ASN A 119 12.57 5.74 18.12
N ARG A 120 13.02 4.95 19.11
CA ARG A 120 12.57 5.10 20.49
C ARG A 120 12.96 6.49 21.00
N TYR A 121 11.97 7.37 21.13
CA TYR A 121 11.88 8.50 22.08
C TYR A 121 13.21 8.89 22.75
N THR A 122 13.96 9.83 22.15
CA THR A 122 14.84 10.75 22.92
C THR A 122 14.00 11.93 23.40
N GLY A 123 12.89 11.62 24.05
CA GLY A 123 11.92 12.57 24.58
C GLY A 123 11.53 12.13 25.97
N THR A 124 12.51 12.13 26.88
CA THR A 124 12.27 12.09 28.32
C THR A 124 12.82 13.39 28.88
N ASN A 125 11.91 14.20 29.42
CA ASN A 125 12.22 15.19 30.45
C ASN A 125 12.98 14.54 31.60
#